data_AF-A0A2V8ICK6-F1
#
_entry.id   AF-A0A2V8ICK6-F1
#
_cell.length_a   1.000
_cell.length_b   1.000
_cell.length_c   1.000
_cell.angle_alpha   90.00
_cell.angle_beta   90.00
_cell.angle_gamma   90.00
#
_symmetry.space_group_name_H-M   'P 1'
#
loop_
_entity.id
_entity.type
_entity.pdbx_description
1 polymer ?
#
loop_
_entity_poly.entity_id
_entity_poly.type
_entity_poly.pdbx_seq_one_letter_code
_entity_poly.pdbx_strand_id
1 'polypeptide(L)' 'MGNSLITSSPEIMGGTPVFAGTRVPVQTLFDYLEGGETIDDFLDGFPTVTREQVVAVLETAKVRVLTEVK' A
#
# COMPACT_ATOMS: atom_id res chain seq x y z
N MET A 1 12.07 -16.32 -3.34
CA MET A 1 10.71 -16.21 -3.93
C MET A 1 10.20 -14.84 -3.54
N GLY A 2 10.13 -13.90 -4.49
CA GLY A 2 9.75 -12.52 -4.21
C GLY A 2 8.29 -12.46 -3.80
N ASN A 3 8.03 -12.31 -2.50
CA ASN A 3 6.68 -12.14 -1.99
C ASN A 3 6.22 -10.75 -2.43
N SER A 4 5.50 -10.65 -3.55
CA SER A 4 4.96 -9.37 -4.02
C SER A 4 4.05 -8.83 -2.93
N LEU A 5 4.45 -7.72 -2.29
CA LEU A 5 3.73 -7.11 -1.17
C LEU A 5 2.47 -6.38 -1.62
N ILE A 6 2.38 -6.11 -2.92
CA ILE A 6 1.24 -5.50 -3.61
C ILE A 6 0.82 -6.46 -4.73
N THR A 7 -0.47 -6.76 -4.82
CA THR A 7 -1.04 -7.52 -5.94
C THR A 7 -1.97 -6.60 -6.72
N SER A 8 -1.79 -6.56 -8.04
CA SER A 8 -2.75 -5.93 -8.94
C SER A 8 -3.14 -6.99 -9.96
N SER A 9 -4.43 -7.26 -10.06
CA SER A 9 -4.97 -8.21 -11.03
C SER A 9 -6.30 -7.66 -11.54
N PRO A 10 -6.57 -7.72 -12.86
CA PRO A 10 -7.82 -7.21 -13.42
C PRO A 10 -9.07 -7.89 -12.81
N GLU A 11 -8.89 -9.10 -12.26
CA GLU A 11 -9.92 -9.86 -11.55
C GLU A 11 -10.16 -9.41 -10.09
N ILE A 12 -9.25 -8.61 -9.52
CA ILE A 12 -9.33 -8.11 -8.13
C ILE A 12 -9.60 -6.60 -8.19
N MET A 13 -10.81 -6.20 -7.75
CA MET A 13 -11.27 -4.80 -7.73
C MET A 13 -11.05 -4.06 -9.07
N GLY A 14 -11.13 -4.76 -10.20
CA GLY A 14 -10.96 -4.15 -11.52
C GLY A 14 -9.52 -3.72 -11.85
N GLY A 15 -8.51 -4.26 -11.18
CA GLY A 15 -7.10 -3.91 -11.38
C GLY A 15 -6.53 -2.98 -10.32
N THR A 16 -7.33 -2.53 -9.35
CA THR A 16 -6.85 -1.70 -8.24
C THR A 16 -5.75 -2.44 -7.46
N PRO A 17 -4.58 -1.80 -7.26
CA PRO A 17 -3.51 -2.37 -6.44
C PRO A 17 -3.98 -2.56 -5.00
N VAL A 18 -3.88 -3.80 -4.49
CA VAL A 18 -4.22 -4.16 -3.11
C VAL A 18 -3.00 -4.70 -2.38
N PHE A 19 -3.00 -4.60 -1.05
CA PHE A 19 -2.01 -5.29 -0.24
C PHE A 19 -2.14 -6.80 -0.42
N ALA A 20 -1.04 -7.48 -0.70
CA ALA A 20 -1.06 -8.90 -1.00
C ALA A 20 -1.62 -9.73 0.16
N GLY A 21 -2.48 -10.70 -0.16
CA GLY A 21 -3.20 -11.49 0.84
C GLY A 21 -4.39 -10.77 1.48
N THR A 22 -4.70 -9.54 1.04
CA THR A 22 -5.83 -8.76 1.56
C THR A 22 -6.74 -8.29 0.41
N ARG A 23 -7.86 -7.67 0.78
CA ARG A 23 -8.71 -6.88 -0.14
C ARG A 23 -8.61 -5.39 0.14
N VAL A 24 -7.55 -4.95 0.82
CA VAL A 24 -7.36 -3.55 1.22
C VAL A 24 -6.65 -2.82 0.08
N PRO A 25 -7.26 -1.79 -0.51
CA PRO A 25 -6.63 -0.99 -1.55
C PRO A 25 -5.39 -0.28 -1.01
N VAL A 26 -4.33 -0.22 -1.83
CA VAL A 26 -3.15 0.59 -1.51
C VAL A 26 -3.49 2.07 -1.43
N GLN A 27 -4.48 2.53 -2.21
CA GLN A 27 -4.97 3.91 -2.14
C GLN A 27 -5.45 4.30 -0.75
N THR A 28 -6.11 3.39 -0.02
CA THR A 28 -6.63 3.67 1.32
C THR A 28 -5.53 4.03 2.32
N LEU A 29 -4.32 3.49 2.15
CA LEU A 29 -3.17 3.93 2.95
C LEU A 29 -2.88 5.42 2.72
N PHE A 30 -2.87 5.88 1.47
CA PHE A 30 -2.63 7.28 1.15
C PHE A 30 -3.77 8.17 1.64
N ASP A 31 -5.02 7.76 1.47
CA ASP A 31 -6.19 8.51 1.97
C ASP A 31 -6.10 8.76 3.49
N TYR A 32 -5.67 7.76 4.27
CA TYR A 32 -5.44 7.91 5.73
C TYR A 32 -4.31 8.91 6.02
N LEU A 33 -3.18 8.77 5.34
CA LEU A 33 -2.03 9.66 5.56
C LEU A 33 -2.33 11.11 5.15
N GLU A 34 -3.15 11.31 4.11
CA GLU A 34 -3.62 12.62 3.65
C GLU A 34 -4.68 13.22 4.59
N GLY A 35 -5.48 12.37 5.25
CA GLY A 35 -6.41 12.77 6.31
C GLY A 35 -5.73 13.21 7.61
N GLY A 36 -4.45 12.87 7.78
CA GLY A 36 -3.65 13.17 8.97
C GLY A 36 -3.55 12.01 9.96
N GLU A 37 -4.12 10.86 9.62
CA GLU A 37 -3.95 9.62 10.37
C GLU A 37 -2.53 9.08 10.28
N THR A 38 -2.13 8.33 11.31
CA THR A 38 -0.83 7.66 11.35
C THR A 38 -0.88 6.27 10.71
N ILE A 39 0.29 5.68 10.47
CA ILE A 39 0.39 4.28 10.03
C ILE A 39 -0.23 3.34 11.07
N ASP A 40 -0.09 3.66 12.36
CA ASP A 40 -0.67 2.86 13.43
C ASP A 40 -2.21 2.89 13.37
N ASP A 41 -2.80 4.06 13.14
CA ASP A 41 -4.26 4.19 12.96
C ASP A 41 -4.77 3.39 11.75
N PHE A 42 -4.01 3.40 10.64
CA PHE A 42 -4.32 2.59 9.47
C PHE A 42 -4.25 1.09 9.77
N LEU A 43 -3.22 0.63 10.51
CA LEU A 43 -3.06 -0.78 10.87
C LEU A 43 -4.14 -1.24 11.87
N ASP A 44 -4.61 -0.36 12.75
CA ASP A 44 -5.75 -0.63 13.63
C ASP A 44 -7.06 -0.79 12.85
N GLY A 45 -7.25 -0.02 11.77
CA GLY A 45 -8.36 -0.18 10.84
C GLY A 45 -8.26 -1.43 9.95
N PHE A 46 -7.04 -1.85 9.63
CA PHE A 46 -6.75 -2.97 8.72
C PHE A 46 -5.70 -3.93 9.30
N PRO A 47 -6.03 -4.72 10.34
CA PRO A 47 -5.06 -5.60 11.03
C PRO A 47 -4.56 -6.77 10.17
N THR A 48 -5.13 -6.94 8.98
CA THR A 48 -4.66 -7.92 7.97
C THR A 48 -3.48 -7.41 7.14
N VAL A 49 -3.21 -6.11 7.16
CA VAL A 49 -2.05 -5.50 6.51
C VAL A 49 -0.92 -5.46 7.53
N THR A 50 0.29 -5.83 7.11
CA THR A 50 1.46 -5.75 7.98
C THR A 50 2.20 -4.42 7.80
N ARG A 51 2.92 -3.99 8.84
CA ARG A 51 3.75 -2.79 8.78
C ARG A 51 4.80 -2.88 7.68
N GLU A 52 5.38 -4.05 7.46
CA GLU A 52 6.37 -4.28 6.39
C GLU A 52 5.76 -4.03 5.01
N GLN A 53 4.49 -4.42 4.80
CA GLN A 53 3.78 -4.14 3.56
C GLN A 53 3.58 -2.63 3.35
N VAL A 54 3.16 -1.91 4.40
CA VAL A 54 3.00 -0.44 4.37
C VAL A 54 4.33 0.25 4.04
N VAL A 55 5.40 -0.11 4.74
CA VAL A 55 6.73 0.48 4.53
C VAL A 55 7.21 0.21 3.10
N ALA A 56 7.03 -0.99 2.57
CA ALA A 56 7.44 -1.30 1.20
C ALA A 56 6.67 -0.51 0.13
N VAL A 57 5.37 -0.24 0.34
CA VAL A 57 4.59 0.67 -0.51
C VAL A 57 5.21 2.06 -0.49
N LEU A 58 5.46 2.61 0.69
CA LEU A 58 6.03 3.95 0.86
C LEU A 58 7.43 4.06 0.24
N GLU A 59 8.29 3.05 0.41
CA GLU A 59 9.60 3.01 -0.23
C GLU A 59 9.50 2.98 -1.75
N THR A 60 8.56 2.20 -2.29
CA THR A 60 8.32 2.13 -3.74
C THR A 60 7.85 3.47 -4.30
N ALA A 61 6.90 4.13 -3.61
CA ALA A 61 6.43 5.46 -3.98
C ALA A 61 7.57 6.49 -3.92
N LYS A 62 8.35 6.49 -2.83
CA LYS A 62 9.52 7.35 -2.64
C LYS A 62 10.53 7.18 -3.77
N VAL A 63 10.90 5.95 -4.13
CA VAL A 63 11.83 5.68 -5.22
C VAL A 63 11.30 6.25 -6.54
N ARG A 64 10.03 5.99 -6.89
CA ARG A 64 9.43 6.49 -8.13
C ARG A 64 9.50 8.01 -8.22
N VAL A 65 9.07 8.71 -7.17
CA VAL A 65 9.11 10.17 -7.13
C VAL A 65 10.56 10.67 -7.27
N LEU A 66 11.50 10.12 -6.50
CA LEU A 66 12.91 10.56 -6.55
C LEU A 66 13.62 10.22 -7.88
N THR A 67 13.14 9.21 -8.62
CA THR A 67 13.68 8.89 -9.95
C THR A 67 13.10 9.76 -11.07
N GLU A 68 11.90 10.31 -10.90
CA GLU A 68 11.26 11.18 -11.90
C GLU A 68 11.81 12.61 -11.91
N VAL A 69 12.46 13.05 -10.82
CA VAL A 69 13.07 14.40 -10.72
C VAL A 69 14.52 14.45 -11.23
N LYS A 70 14.99 13.41 -11.93
CA LYS A 70 16.35 13.30 -12.45
C LYS A 70 16.46 13.45 -13.96
#